data_AF-T0RXB2-F1
#
_entry.id   AF-T0RXB2-F1
#
_cell.length_a   1.000
_cell.length_b   1.000
_cell.length_c   1.000
_cell.angle_alpha   90.00
_cell.angle_beta   90.00
_cell.angle_gamma   90.00
#
_symmetry.space_group_name_H-M   'P 1'
#
loop_
_entity.id
_entity.type
_entity.pdbx_description
1 polymer ?
#
loop_
_entity_poly.entity_id
_entity_poly.type
_entity_poly.pdbx_seq_one_letter_code
_entity_poly.pdbx_strand_id
1 'polypeptide(L)'
;MIFQKLLEEQYKRFDLASGKERRELLATQMYDNEAKGLDCMSCTGRCCTYEANSMQMTSVEALEAMALLEKKGLLTEEVKSRLEDCVKEFRLDQYIQIASGEFFRKSYTCPFYFYPSFGCGLGVDSKPYGCIAFNPCESGQKDGGNCQSDLDIQEKRNEIYEESEELVNKNLFKEEGISLMKEPIPVKLLEFWNKYIKES
;
A
#
# COMPACT_ATOMS: atom_id res chain seq x y z
N MET A 1 13.24 -9.71 -13.96
CA MET A 1 12.65 -8.97 -12.85
C MET A 1 13.03 -7.51 -12.99
N ILE A 2 12.19 -6.72 -13.66
CA ILE A 2 12.38 -5.28 -13.93
C ILE A 2 12.26 -4.49 -12.62
N PHE A 3 11.19 -4.72 -11.86
CA PHE A 3 10.90 -3.97 -10.64
C PHE A 3 11.87 -4.31 -9.51
N GLN A 4 12.29 -5.57 -9.39
CA GLN A 4 13.31 -5.95 -8.40
C GLN A 4 14.64 -5.21 -8.63
N LYS A 5 15.07 -5.09 -9.89
CA LYS A 5 16.30 -4.36 -10.23
C LYS A 5 16.17 -2.87 -9.93
N LEU A 6 15.06 -2.27 -10.34
CA LEU A 6 14.79 -0.86 -10.07
C LEU A 6 14.77 -0.57 -8.57
N LEU A 7 14.13 -1.44 -7.77
CA LEU A 7 14.10 -1.33 -6.32
C LEU A 7 15.50 -1.40 -5.70
N GLU A 8 16.31 -2.38 -6.11
CA GLU A 8 17.70 -2.54 -5.64
C GLU A 8 18.56 -1.32 -5.98
N GLU A 9 18.38 -0.74 -7.17
CA GLU A 9 19.06 0.49 -7.58
C GLU A 9 18.66 1.68 -6.72
N GLN A 10 17.36 1.88 -6.44
CA GLN A 10 16.91 2.95 -5.55
C GLN A 10 17.47 2.79 -4.15
N TYR A 11 17.41 1.57 -3.58
CA TYR A 11 17.92 1.30 -2.24
C TYR A 11 19.41 1.61 -2.12
N LYS A 12 20.20 1.11 -3.06
CA LYS A 12 21.64 1.33 -3.08
C LYS A 12 22.01 2.80 -3.30
N ARG A 13 21.28 3.49 -4.18
CA ARG A 13 21.59 4.88 -4.55
C ARG A 13 21.33 5.87 -3.41
N PHE A 14 20.31 5.63 -2.62
CA PHE A 14 19.87 6.53 -1.56
C PHE A 14 20.13 6.01 -0.14
N ASP A 15 20.86 4.90 -0.01
CA ASP A 15 21.09 4.20 1.25
C ASP A 15 19.78 3.95 2.02
N LEU A 16 18.71 3.66 1.28
CA LEU A 16 17.38 3.48 1.84
C LEU A 16 17.30 2.10 2.50
N ALA A 17 16.94 2.09 3.79
CA ALA A 17 16.68 0.87 4.53
C ALA A 17 15.61 0.01 3.82
N SER A 18 15.74 -1.31 3.94
CA SER A 18 14.86 -2.24 3.25
C SER A 18 13.39 -2.05 3.67
N GLY A 19 12.48 -2.49 2.82
CA GLY A 19 11.05 -2.44 3.12
C GLY A 19 10.63 -3.11 4.41
N LYS A 20 11.33 -4.19 4.76
CA LYS A 20 11.15 -4.92 6.02
C LYS A 20 11.58 -4.06 7.21
N GLU A 21 12.79 -3.52 7.19
CA GLU A 21 13.32 -2.65 8.26
C GLU A 21 12.43 -1.42 8.46
N ARG A 22 12.05 -0.75 7.37
CA ARG A 22 11.17 0.43 7.42
C ARG A 22 9.76 0.16 7.95
N ARG A 23 9.34 -1.11 8.00
CA ARG A 23 8.04 -1.57 8.52
C ARG A 23 8.14 -2.22 9.88
N GLU A 24 9.35 -2.47 10.40
CA GLU A 24 9.57 -3.27 11.60
C GLU A 24 8.82 -2.71 12.81
N LEU A 25 8.86 -1.38 13.00
CA LEU A 25 8.16 -0.72 14.10
C LEU A 25 6.64 -0.94 14.02
N LEU A 26 6.05 -0.78 12.83
CA LEU A 26 4.62 -0.98 12.60
C LEU A 26 4.24 -2.47 12.72
N ALA A 27 5.06 -3.36 12.16
CA ALA A 27 4.84 -4.79 12.18
C ALA A 27 4.90 -5.35 13.60
N THR A 28 5.86 -4.88 14.42
CA THR A 28 5.95 -5.24 15.84
C THR A 28 4.69 -4.85 16.58
N GLN A 29 4.22 -3.62 16.40
CA GLN A 29 2.98 -3.15 17.03
C GLN A 29 1.76 -3.95 16.55
N MET A 30 1.69 -4.28 15.25
CA MET A 30 0.63 -5.13 14.68
C MET A 30 0.64 -6.52 15.34
N TYR A 31 1.79 -7.17 15.47
CA TYR A 31 1.89 -8.49 16.11
C TYR A 31 1.59 -8.44 17.61
N ASP A 32 1.99 -7.38 18.31
CA ASP A 32 1.64 -7.18 19.72
C ASP A 32 0.14 -6.97 19.91
N ASN A 33 -0.53 -6.31 18.95
CA ASN A 33 -1.98 -6.15 18.93
C ASN A 33 -2.67 -7.50 18.65
N GLU A 34 -2.18 -8.26 17.67
CA GLU A 34 -2.67 -9.61 17.38
C GLU A 34 -2.56 -10.53 18.61
N ALA A 35 -1.44 -10.48 19.34
CA ALA A 35 -1.26 -11.25 20.58
C ALA A 35 -2.24 -10.87 21.70
N LYS A 36 -2.78 -9.65 21.66
CA LYS A 36 -3.83 -9.15 22.58
C LYS A 36 -5.25 -9.45 22.08
N GLY A 37 -5.39 -10.15 20.95
CA GLY A 37 -6.67 -10.43 20.30
C GLY A 37 -7.26 -9.24 19.56
N LEU A 38 -6.46 -8.20 19.28
CA LEU A 38 -6.82 -7.04 18.46
C LEU A 38 -6.43 -7.31 17.00
N ASP A 39 -6.96 -8.40 16.46
CA ASP A 39 -6.66 -8.87 15.11
C ASP A 39 -7.88 -8.83 14.19
N CYS A 40 -7.62 -9.00 12.90
CA CYS A 40 -8.65 -9.06 11.88
C CYS A 40 -9.16 -10.49 11.62
N MET A 41 -8.66 -11.51 12.34
CA MET A 41 -8.93 -12.92 12.04
C MET A 41 -10.39 -13.30 12.28
N SER A 42 -11.03 -12.66 13.27
CA SER A 42 -12.47 -12.84 13.54
C SER A 42 -13.37 -11.87 12.76
N CYS A 43 -12.80 -10.96 11.97
CA CYS A 43 -13.53 -9.95 11.22
C CYS A 43 -13.88 -10.44 9.81
N THR A 44 -15.02 -10.02 9.28
CA THR A 44 -15.42 -10.23 7.87
C THR A 44 -14.55 -9.47 6.87
N GLY A 45 -13.59 -8.67 7.37
CA GLY A 45 -12.63 -7.93 6.57
C GLY A 45 -13.18 -6.62 6.02
N ARG A 46 -14.19 -6.01 6.65
CA ARG A 46 -14.93 -4.88 6.05
C ARG A 46 -14.08 -3.73 5.56
N CYS A 47 -13.07 -3.37 6.34
CA CYS A 47 -12.08 -2.34 6.01
C CYS A 47 -11.29 -2.64 4.72
N CYS A 48 -11.31 -3.88 4.24
CA CYS A 48 -10.71 -4.32 2.99
C CYS A 48 -11.74 -4.74 1.91
N THR A 49 -13.01 -5.01 2.25
CA THR A 49 -13.97 -5.70 1.36
C THR A 49 -15.28 -4.98 1.05
N TYR A 50 -15.78 -4.08 1.90
CA TYR A 50 -17.07 -3.40 1.66
C TYR A 50 -16.87 -1.91 1.43
N GLU A 51 -16.04 -1.57 0.44
CA GLU A 51 -15.87 -0.17 0.02
C GLU A 51 -15.41 0.76 1.14
N ALA A 52 -14.73 0.22 2.17
CA ALA A 52 -14.27 0.96 3.33
C ALA A 52 -12.74 1.12 3.35
N ASN A 53 -12.03 0.50 2.40
CA ASN A 53 -10.59 0.70 2.28
C ASN A 53 -10.33 2.07 1.69
N SER A 54 -9.54 2.91 2.34
CA SER A 54 -9.11 4.19 1.78
C SER A 54 -7.60 4.24 1.57
N MET A 55 -6.88 3.13 1.78
CA MET A 55 -5.42 3.09 1.88
C MET A 55 -4.73 3.64 0.62
N GLN A 56 -3.62 4.32 0.83
CA GLN A 56 -2.85 4.95 -0.25
C GLN A 56 -1.38 4.58 -0.12
N MET A 57 -0.67 4.64 -1.23
CA MET A 57 0.75 4.29 -1.34
C MET A 57 1.54 5.45 -1.92
N THR A 58 2.75 5.65 -1.39
CA THR A 58 3.80 6.42 -2.03
C THR A 58 4.41 5.62 -3.19
N SER A 59 5.23 6.27 -4.02
CA SER A 59 5.89 5.63 -5.16
C SER A 59 6.86 4.52 -4.73
N VAL A 60 7.59 4.73 -3.63
CA VAL A 60 8.48 3.70 -3.08
C VAL A 60 7.70 2.49 -2.55
N GLU A 61 6.59 2.71 -1.83
CA GLU A 61 5.73 1.61 -1.37
C GLU A 61 5.17 0.81 -2.55
N ALA A 62 4.74 1.50 -3.61
CA ALA A 62 4.21 0.85 -4.81
C ALA A 62 5.29 0.06 -5.55
N LEU A 63 6.52 0.57 -5.66
CA LEU A 63 7.63 -0.15 -6.26
C LEU A 63 7.95 -1.45 -5.50
N GLU A 64 7.93 -1.43 -4.16
CA GLU A 64 8.11 -2.63 -3.34
C GLU A 64 7.01 -3.66 -3.59
N ALA A 65 5.75 -3.23 -3.66
CA ALA A 65 4.63 -4.10 -3.99
C ALA A 65 4.76 -4.69 -5.40
N MET A 66 5.16 -3.88 -6.41
CA MET A 66 5.40 -4.37 -7.77
C MET A 66 6.53 -5.39 -7.82
N ALA A 67 7.64 -5.16 -7.11
CA ALA A 67 8.75 -6.12 -7.02
C ALA A 67 8.31 -7.45 -6.37
N LEU A 68 7.46 -7.40 -5.34
CA LEU A 68 6.91 -8.59 -4.72
C LEU A 68 5.96 -9.35 -5.68
N LEU A 69 5.06 -8.64 -6.36
CA LEU A 69 4.14 -9.25 -7.33
C LEU A 69 4.92 -9.91 -8.47
N GLU A 70 5.98 -9.25 -8.96
CA GLU A 70 6.89 -9.80 -9.97
C GLU A 70 7.56 -11.09 -9.48
N LYS A 71 8.14 -11.06 -8.26
CA LYS A 71 8.79 -12.22 -7.64
C LYS A 71 7.84 -13.40 -7.46
N LYS A 72 6.56 -13.14 -7.17
CA LYS A 72 5.52 -14.16 -7.00
C LYS A 72 4.90 -14.63 -8.32
N GLY A 73 5.29 -14.07 -9.48
CA GLY A 73 4.66 -14.37 -10.76
C GLY A 73 3.19 -13.91 -10.84
N LEU A 74 2.83 -12.88 -10.07
CA LEU A 74 1.47 -12.33 -9.98
C LEU A 74 1.25 -11.09 -10.86
N LEU A 75 2.25 -10.70 -11.66
CA LEU A 75 2.04 -9.69 -12.71
C LEU A 75 1.33 -10.35 -13.91
N THR A 76 0.07 -10.71 -13.72
CA THR A 76 -0.80 -11.35 -14.70
C THR A 76 -1.89 -10.40 -15.21
N GLU A 77 -2.47 -10.69 -16.37
CA GLU A 77 -3.64 -9.95 -16.88
C GLU A 77 -4.83 -9.98 -15.90
N GLU A 78 -4.97 -11.04 -15.10
CA GLU A 78 -5.98 -11.10 -14.05
C GLU A 78 -5.74 -10.02 -12.99
N VAL A 79 -4.51 -9.85 -12.51
CA VAL A 79 -4.18 -8.79 -11.55
C VAL A 79 -4.40 -7.43 -12.20
N LYS A 80 -3.96 -7.22 -13.45
CA LYS A 80 -4.20 -5.95 -14.17
C LYS A 80 -5.68 -5.61 -14.22
N SER A 81 -6.52 -6.54 -14.70
CA SER A 81 -7.98 -6.36 -14.78
C SER A 81 -8.57 -6.02 -13.41
N ARG A 82 -8.17 -6.70 -12.34
CA ARG A 82 -8.66 -6.39 -10.98
C ARG A 82 -8.30 -4.98 -10.53
N LEU A 83 -7.11 -4.48 -10.87
CA LEU A 83 -6.72 -3.11 -10.56
C LEU A 83 -7.56 -2.12 -11.38
N GLU A 84 -7.71 -2.34 -12.68
CA GLU A 84 -8.47 -1.48 -13.60
C GLU A 84 -9.96 -1.44 -13.24
N ASP A 85 -10.56 -2.60 -12.98
CA ASP A 85 -11.95 -2.72 -12.54
C ASP A 85 -12.17 -1.97 -11.23
N CYS A 86 -11.25 -2.09 -10.27
CA CYS A 86 -11.30 -1.35 -9.02
C CYS A 86 -11.21 0.17 -9.24
N VAL A 87 -10.30 0.64 -10.09
CA VAL A 87 -10.22 2.08 -10.42
C VAL A 87 -11.52 2.56 -11.06
N LYS A 88 -12.06 1.81 -12.03
CA LYS A 88 -13.26 2.17 -12.78
C LYS A 88 -14.52 2.16 -11.90
N GLU A 89 -14.72 1.13 -11.11
CA GLU A 89 -15.87 0.94 -10.22
C GLU A 89 -15.96 2.08 -9.19
N PHE A 90 -14.84 2.38 -8.53
CA PHE A 90 -14.78 3.39 -7.46
C PHE A 90 -14.38 4.79 -7.97
N ARG A 91 -14.14 4.93 -9.28
CA ARG A 91 -13.66 6.16 -9.94
C ARG A 91 -12.43 6.75 -9.25
N LEU A 92 -11.44 5.92 -8.94
CA LEU A 92 -10.28 6.31 -8.12
C LEU A 92 -9.32 7.27 -8.84
N ASP A 93 -9.43 7.36 -10.16
CA ASP A 93 -8.74 8.28 -11.06
C ASP A 93 -9.37 9.69 -11.11
N GLN A 94 -10.57 9.87 -10.54
CA GLN A 94 -11.25 11.16 -10.51
C GLN A 94 -10.98 11.91 -9.20
N TYR A 95 -10.12 12.92 -9.27
CA TYR A 95 -9.78 13.79 -8.16
C TYR A 95 -10.86 14.84 -7.91
N ILE A 96 -11.44 14.84 -6.71
CA ILE A 96 -12.40 15.86 -6.27
C ILE A 96 -11.66 16.76 -5.29
N GLN A 97 -11.34 17.96 -5.71
CA GLN A 97 -10.69 18.94 -4.84
C GLN A 97 -11.72 19.51 -3.85
N ILE A 98 -11.40 19.47 -2.55
CA ILE A 98 -12.26 19.98 -1.47
C ILE A 98 -11.71 21.24 -0.80
N ALA A 99 -10.39 21.44 -0.86
CA ALA A 99 -9.73 22.68 -0.44
C ALA A 99 -8.43 22.89 -1.22
N SER A 100 -7.72 23.99 -0.94
CA SER A 100 -6.41 24.24 -1.54
C SER A 100 -5.43 23.12 -1.17
N GLY A 101 -4.99 22.35 -2.17
CA GLY A 101 -4.08 21.22 -1.97
C GLY A 101 -4.71 19.96 -1.36
N GLU A 102 -6.02 19.96 -1.09
CA GLU A 102 -6.72 18.82 -0.47
C GLU A 102 -7.71 18.17 -1.43
N PHE A 103 -7.61 16.85 -1.54
CA PHE A 103 -8.49 16.04 -2.37
C PHE A 103 -9.31 15.10 -1.50
N PHE A 104 -10.57 14.91 -1.88
CA PHE A 104 -11.46 13.95 -1.25
C PHE A 104 -10.90 12.53 -1.40
N ARG A 105 -10.65 11.87 -0.27
CA ARG A 105 -10.16 10.50 -0.23
C ARG A 105 -11.32 9.52 -0.38
N LYS A 106 -11.37 8.85 -1.53
CA LYS A 106 -12.37 7.81 -1.82
C LYS A 106 -12.06 6.51 -1.10
N SER A 107 -13.11 5.76 -0.83
CA SER A 107 -13.03 4.40 -0.33
C SER A 107 -13.33 3.38 -1.44
N TYR A 108 -12.78 2.18 -1.32
CA TYR A 108 -12.83 1.12 -2.33
C TYR A 108 -12.67 -0.26 -1.68
N THR A 109 -12.84 -1.30 -2.49
CA THR A 109 -12.54 -2.68 -2.11
C THR A 109 -11.13 -3.06 -2.55
N CYS A 110 -10.29 -3.51 -1.61
CA CYS A 110 -8.90 -3.79 -1.90
C CYS A 110 -8.76 -4.94 -2.91
N PRO A 111 -8.05 -4.75 -4.04
CA PRO A 111 -7.97 -5.75 -5.11
C PRO A 111 -7.24 -7.04 -4.68
N PHE A 112 -6.47 -6.99 -3.58
CA PHE A 112 -5.64 -8.09 -3.07
C PHE A 112 -6.20 -8.81 -1.84
N TYR A 113 -7.35 -8.42 -1.29
CA TYR A 113 -7.83 -9.04 -0.04
C TYR A 113 -8.30 -10.50 -0.21
N PHE A 114 -8.77 -10.86 -1.40
CA PHE A 114 -9.19 -12.23 -1.74
C PHE A 114 -8.36 -12.83 -2.89
N TYR A 115 -7.14 -12.31 -3.12
CA TYR A 115 -6.31 -12.74 -4.23
C TYR A 115 -4.81 -12.72 -3.89
N PRO A 116 -4.04 -13.78 -4.21
CA PRO A 116 -4.47 -15.06 -4.80
C PRO A 116 -5.09 -16.03 -3.77
N SER A 117 -5.08 -15.69 -2.50
CA SER A 117 -5.70 -16.45 -1.40
C SER A 117 -6.45 -15.49 -0.48
N PHE A 118 -7.22 -16.02 0.47
CA PHE A 118 -7.85 -15.20 1.51
C PHE A 118 -6.78 -14.44 2.32
N GLY A 119 -7.00 -13.14 2.53
CA GLY A 119 -6.03 -12.24 3.14
C GLY A 119 -5.20 -11.46 2.10
N CYS A 120 -4.52 -10.39 2.54
CA CYS A 120 -3.79 -9.53 1.64
C CYS A 120 -2.51 -10.19 1.07
N GLY A 121 -2.48 -10.36 -0.26
CA GLY A 121 -1.36 -10.98 -0.99
C GLY A 121 0.00 -10.26 -0.95
N LEU A 122 0.05 -9.01 -0.45
CA LEU A 122 1.27 -8.19 -0.41
C LEU A 122 2.20 -8.48 0.79
N GLY A 123 1.78 -9.28 1.78
CA GLY A 123 2.61 -9.60 2.97
C GLY A 123 2.96 -8.38 3.83
N VAL A 124 3.44 -8.57 5.06
CA VAL A 124 3.71 -7.41 5.95
C VAL A 124 4.81 -6.51 5.39
N ASP A 125 5.84 -7.08 4.76
CA ASP A 125 7.02 -6.36 4.29
C ASP A 125 6.79 -5.48 3.05
N SER A 126 5.65 -5.60 2.36
CA SER A 126 5.35 -4.82 1.14
C SER A 126 3.95 -4.22 1.13
N LYS A 127 3.18 -4.38 2.21
CA LYS A 127 1.91 -3.66 2.39
C LYS A 127 2.18 -2.15 2.59
N PRO A 128 1.21 -1.29 2.26
CA PRO A 128 1.27 0.13 2.61
C PRO A 128 1.41 0.32 4.12
N TYR A 129 2.14 1.34 4.57
CA TYR A 129 2.33 1.63 5.99
C TYR A 129 1.00 1.80 6.73
N GLY A 130 0.07 2.53 6.10
CA GLY A 130 -1.27 2.74 6.64
C GLY A 130 -2.05 1.45 6.86
N CYS A 131 -1.81 0.41 6.06
CA CYS A 131 -2.45 -0.89 6.26
C CYS A 131 -1.94 -1.63 7.50
N ILE A 132 -0.66 -1.46 7.83
CA ILE A 132 -0.01 -2.15 8.96
C ILE A 132 -0.37 -1.44 10.27
N ALA A 133 -0.45 -0.10 10.23
CA ALA A 133 -0.82 0.72 11.37
C ALA A 133 -2.32 0.63 11.73
N PHE A 134 -3.17 0.14 10.82
CA PHE A 134 -4.62 0.11 11.01
C PHE A 134 -5.07 -1.19 11.67
N ASN A 135 -5.52 -1.10 12.92
CA ASN A 135 -5.87 -2.25 13.75
C ASN A 135 -7.22 -2.04 14.46
N PRO A 136 -7.92 -3.12 14.87
CA PRO A 136 -9.03 -3.06 15.80
C PRO A 136 -8.64 -2.39 17.13
N CYS A 137 -9.51 -1.54 17.66
CA CYS A 137 -9.34 -0.93 18.99
C CYS A 137 -9.75 -1.87 20.13
N GLU A 138 -10.50 -2.93 19.79
CA GLU A 138 -11.09 -3.88 20.73
C GLU A 138 -11.05 -5.29 20.13
N SER A 139 -11.07 -6.32 20.98
CA SER A 139 -11.05 -7.71 20.54
C SER A 139 -12.39 -8.18 19.99
N GLY A 140 -12.38 -9.12 19.05
CA GLY A 140 -13.61 -9.75 18.53
C GLY A 140 -14.46 -8.83 17.65
N GLN A 141 -13.85 -7.79 17.07
CA GLN A 141 -14.52 -6.87 16.16
C GLN A 141 -15.10 -7.62 14.95
N LYS A 142 -16.34 -7.25 14.62
CA LYS A 142 -17.06 -7.72 13.44
C LYS A 142 -17.32 -6.53 12.53
N ASP A 143 -17.31 -6.79 11.22
CA ASP A 143 -17.70 -5.80 10.20
C ASP A 143 -16.97 -4.45 10.30
N GLY A 144 -15.71 -4.43 10.75
CA GLY A 144 -14.88 -3.22 10.81
C GLY A 144 -15.44 -2.10 11.68
N GLY A 145 -16.16 -2.43 12.77
CA GLY A 145 -16.90 -1.46 13.58
C GLY A 145 -16.06 -0.44 14.35
N ASN A 146 -14.95 -0.87 14.96
CA ASN A 146 -14.05 0.01 15.73
C ASN A 146 -12.57 -0.27 15.40
N CYS A 147 -12.12 0.19 14.24
CA CYS A 147 -10.72 0.08 13.81
C CYS A 147 -10.15 1.48 13.54
N GLN A 148 -8.88 1.69 13.88
CA GLN A 148 -8.20 2.97 13.65
C GLN A 148 -6.73 2.76 13.30
N SER A 149 -6.15 3.76 12.63
CA SER A 149 -4.71 3.83 12.47
C SER A 149 -4.07 4.30 13.77
N ASP A 150 -3.04 3.59 14.22
CA ASP A 150 -2.12 4.09 15.24
C ASP A 150 -1.26 5.19 14.59
N LEU A 151 -1.59 6.45 14.91
CA LEU A 151 -0.91 7.61 14.33
C LEU A 151 0.44 7.86 15.03
N ASP A 152 0.51 7.62 16.35
CA ASP A 152 1.71 7.82 17.16
C ASP A 152 2.85 6.90 16.68
N ILE A 153 2.55 5.64 16.36
CA ILE A 153 3.56 4.72 15.84
C ILE A 153 3.97 5.06 14.40
N GLN A 154 3.05 5.62 13.59
CA GLN A 154 3.38 6.09 12.25
C GLN A 154 4.27 7.33 12.28
N GLU A 155 4.03 8.28 13.18
CA GLU A 155 4.91 9.45 13.35
C GLU A 155 6.32 9.03 13.78
N LYS A 156 6.45 8.18 14.80
CA LYS A 156 7.77 7.64 15.22
C LYS A 156 8.53 6.98 14.08
N ARG A 157 7.81 6.27 13.21
CA ARG A 157 8.41 5.64 12.03
C ARG A 157 8.83 6.69 11.00
N ASN A 158 8.01 7.72 10.78
CA ASN A 158 8.30 8.77 9.82
C ASN A 158 9.52 9.61 10.24
N GLU A 159 9.68 9.90 11.53
CA GLU A 159 10.87 10.57 12.08
C GLU A 159 12.19 9.88 11.70
N ILE A 160 12.16 8.56 11.47
CA ILE A 160 13.35 7.75 11.15
C ILE A 160 13.60 7.67 9.64
N TYR A 161 12.54 7.53 8.83
CA TYR A 161 12.69 7.12 7.43
C TYR A 161 12.16 8.12 6.39
N GLU A 162 11.25 9.03 6.75
CA GLU A 162 10.52 9.87 5.78
C GLU A 162 11.44 10.66 4.85
N GLU A 163 12.51 11.25 5.39
CA GLU A 163 13.47 12.02 4.58
C GLU A 163 14.11 11.16 3.48
N SER A 164 14.58 9.95 3.83
CA SER A 164 15.20 9.02 2.87
C SER A 164 14.21 8.53 1.82
N GLU A 165 12.94 8.35 2.19
CA GLU A 165 11.88 7.97 1.26
C GLU A 165 11.50 9.08 0.31
N GLU A 166 11.43 10.32 0.81
CA GLU A 166 11.20 11.47 -0.03
C GLU A 166 12.26 11.61 -1.12
N LEU A 167 13.53 11.34 -0.80
CA LEU A 167 14.61 11.35 -1.79
C LEU A 167 14.36 10.31 -2.89
N VAL A 168 13.95 9.10 -2.53
CA VAL A 168 13.61 8.04 -3.49
C VAL A 168 12.37 8.41 -4.31
N ASN A 169 11.30 8.90 -3.67
CA ASN A 169 10.08 9.32 -4.36
C ASN A 169 10.37 10.46 -5.35
N LYS A 170 11.17 11.47 -4.96
CA LYS A 170 11.65 12.55 -5.85
C LYS A 170 12.47 12.02 -7.02
N ASN A 171 13.30 11.00 -6.78
CA ASN A 171 14.08 10.39 -7.85
C ASN A 171 13.22 9.57 -8.82
N LEU A 172 12.26 8.78 -8.32
CA LEU A 172 11.30 8.03 -9.15
C LEU A 172 10.47 8.98 -10.02
N PHE A 173 10.06 10.14 -9.49
CA PHE A 173 9.41 11.15 -10.30
C PHE A 173 10.33 11.72 -11.37
N LYS A 174 11.55 12.10 -11.01
CA LYS A 174 12.48 12.75 -11.93
C LYS A 174 12.93 11.84 -13.08
N GLU A 175 13.32 10.61 -12.77
CA GLU A 175 13.94 9.69 -13.74
C GLU A 175 12.89 8.83 -14.45
N GLU A 176 11.85 8.41 -13.74
CA GLU A 176 10.86 7.45 -14.26
C GLU A 176 9.50 8.11 -14.58
N GLY A 177 9.28 9.35 -14.15
CA GLY A 177 8.01 10.06 -14.35
C GLY A 177 6.87 9.56 -13.46
N ILE A 178 7.19 8.82 -12.38
CA ILE A 178 6.18 8.31 -11.43
C ILE A 178 5.80 9.43 -10.45
N SER A 179 4.52 9.81 -10.44
CA SER A 179 3.92 10.88 -9.65
C SER A 179 4.37 10.87 -8.17
N LEU A 180 4.56 12.06 -7.59
CA LEU A 180 4.83 12.21 -6.15
C LEU A 180 3.59 12.05 -5.28
N MET A 181 2.40 12.06 -5.88
CA MET A 181 1.16 11.97 -5.13
C MET A 181 1.03 10.60 -4.47
N LYS A 182 0.63 10.61 -3.20
CA LYS A 182 0.17 9.41 -2.51
C LYS A 182 -1.23 9.07 -3.01
N GLU A 183 -1.37 7.92 -3.66
CA GLU A 183 -2.60 7.56 -4.39
C GLU A 183 -3.15 6.22 -3.91
N PRO A 184 -4.45 5.92 -4.14
CA PRO A 184 -5.02 4.61 -3.83
C PRO A 184 -4.17 3.48 -4.40
N ILE A 185 -4.08 2.35 -3.67
CA ILE A 185 -3.26 1.18 -4.07
C ILE A 185 -3.41 0.84 -5.57
N PRO A 186 -4.62 0.66 -6.14
CA PRO A 186 -4.73 0.24 -7.53
C PRO A 186 -4.25 1.31 -8.52
N VAL A 187 -4.47 2.59 -8.24
CA VAL A 187 -4.00 3.70 -9.08
C VAL A 187 -2.48 3.71 -9.12
N LYS A 188 -1.83 3.64 -7.95
CA LYS A 188 -0.36 3.71 -7.85
C LYS A 188 0.33 2.52 -8.49
N LEU A 189 -0.24 1.31 -8.37
CA LEU A 189 0.31 0.12 -9.02
C LEU A 189 0.13 0.15 -10.54
N LEU A 190 -1.03 0.61 -11.04
CA LEU A 190 -1.25 0.76 -12.48
C LEU A 190 -0.32 1.80 -13.11
N GLU A 191 0.08 2.84 -12.38
CA GLU A 191 1.08 3.80 -12.85
C GLU A 191 2.41 3.11 -13.19
N PHE A 192 2.93 2.28 -12.29
CA PHE A 192 4.11 1.46 -12.56
C PHE A 192 3.86 0.42 -13.66
N TRP A 193 2.70 -0.24 -13.64
CA TRP A 193 2.35 -1.24 -14.63
C TRP A 193 2.41 -0.67 -16.05
N ASN A 194 1.70 0.43 -16.29
CA ASN A 194 1.60 1.08 -17.60
C ASN A 194 2.94 1.66 -18.07
N LYS A 195 3.82 2.02 -17.12
CA LYS A 195 5.16 2.53 -17.45
C LYS A 195 6.11 1.44 -17.96
N TYR A 196 6.13 0.27 -17.31
CA TYR A 196 7.16 -0.75 -17.53
C TYR A 196 6.68 -1.98 -18.28
N ILE A 197 5.41 -2.31 -18.19
CA ILE A 197 4.82 -3.48 -18.84
C ILE A 197 4.16 -2.98 -20.12
N LYS A 198 4.89 -3.05 -21.24
CA LYS A 198 4.34 -2.71 -22.55
C LYS A 198 3.21 -3.67 -22.89
N GLU A 199 2.07 -3.12 -23.29
CA GLU A 199 0.98 -3.89 -23.88
C GLU A 199 1.51 -4.56 -25.16
N SER A 200 1.29 -5.86 -25.27
CA SER A 200 1.61 -6.65 -26.47
C SER A 200 0.50 -6.52 -27.49
#